data_AF-A0AAD4Z7F4-F1
#
_entry.id   AF-A0AAD4Z7F4-F1
#
_cell.length_a   1.000
_cell.length_b   1.000
_cell.length_c   1.000
_cell.angle_alpha   90.00
_cell.angle_beta   90.00
_cell.angle_gamma   90.00
#
_symmetry.space_group_name_H-M   'P 1'
#
loop_
_entity.id
_entity.type
_entity.pdbx_description
1 polymer ?
#
loop_
_entity_poly.entity_id
_entity_poly.type
_entity_poly.pdbx_seq_one_letter_code
_entity_poly.pdbx_strand_id
1 'polypeptide(L)'
;MGYNSSEEEEIVHELQQIEQVAEVNACCITACALYGTPAPLAIKTMKLTTVIKNCPVVVLLDSRSSHNFINIGMVKKLGWKLDQSHICDVMIADGGQVQSKGCCAAVPLAIGTYVYTSNMFALPLGGCDIVLGVQWL
;
A
#
# COMPACT_ATOMS: atom_id res chain seq x y z
N MET A 1 -19.69 48.00 -3.43
CA MET A 1 -18.75 47.33 -2.50
C MET A 1 -18.00 46.31 -3.32
N GLY A 2 -16.84 46.69 -3.84
CA GLY A 2 -15.97 45.77 -4.57
C GLY A 2 -15.12 45.03 -3.56
N TYR A 3 -15.21 43.70 -3.53
CA TYR A 3 -14.27 42.88 -2.78
C TYR A 3 -12.88 43.10 -3.39
N ASN A 4 -11.87 43.27 -2.52
CA ASN A 4 -10.53 43.63 -2.93
C ASN A 4 -9.84 42.38 -3.50
N SER A 5 -9.26 42.45 -4.70
CA SER A 5 -8.68 41.28 -5.40
C SER A 5 -7.57 40.56 -4.61
N SER A 6 -7.01 41.23 -3.60
CA SER A 6 -6.00 40.69 -2.71
C SER A 6 -6.53 39.61 -1.76
N GLU A 7 -7.80 39.70 -1.33
CA GLU A 7 -8.40 38.72 -0.41
C GLU A 7 -8.76 37.41 -1.13
N GLU A 8 -9.13 37.49 -2.42
CA GLU A 8 -9.38 36.31 -3.25
C GLU A 8 -8.08 35.53 -3.54
N GLU A 9 -6.98 36.22 -3.84
CA GLU A 9 -5.67 35.57 -4.03
C GLU A 9 -5.16 34.90 -2.74
N GLU A 10 -5.41 35.51 -1.58
CA GLU A 10 -5.02 34.96 -0.26
C GLU A 10 -5.81 33.70 0.08
N ILE A 11 -7.14 33.69 -0.18
CA ILE A 11 -8.00 32.51 -0.01
C ILE A 11 -7.61 31.39 -0.98
N VAL A 12 -7.31 31.70 -2.24
CA VAL A 12 -6.87 30.70 -3.23
C VAL A 12 -5.54 30.07 -2.82
N HIS A 13 -4.62 30.86 -2.26
CA HIS A 13 -3.33 30.39 -1.78
C HIS A 13 -3.45 29.53 -0.51
N GLU A 14 -4.35 29.88 0.43
CA GLU A 14 -4.67 29.03 1.59
C GLU A 14 -5.37 27.73 1.19
N LEU A 15 -6.32 27.77 0.25
CA LEU A 15 -6.99 26.56 -0.26
C LEU A 15 -6.02 25.62 -0.98
N GLN A 16 -5.07 26.16 -1.76
CA GLN A 16 -4.00 25.38 -2.39
C GLN A 16 -3.05 24.77 -1.35
N GLN A 17 -2.75 25.46 -0.25
CA GLN A 17 -1.97 24.90 0.85
C GLN A 17 -2.73 23.80 1.61
N ILE A 18 -4.06 23.92 1.78
CA ILE A 18 -4.90 22.89 2.41
C ILE A 18 -4.97 21.63 1.55
N GLU A 19 -5.09 21.74 0.22
CA GLU A 19 -5.04 20.59 -0.70
C GLU A 19 -3.68 19.91 -0.69
N GLN A 20 -2.58 20.66 -0.62
CA GLN A 20 -1.23 20.09 -0.63
C GLN A 20 -0.81 19.37 0.68
N VAL A 21 -1.48 19.62 1.81
CA VAL A 21 -1.07 19.06 3.11
C VAL A 21 -1.75 17.73 3.46
N ALA A 22 -2.86 17.36 2.79
CA ALA A 22 -3.61 16.15 3.15
C ALA A 22 -3.30 14.91 2.28
N GLU A 23 -2.72 15.06 1.09
CA GLU A 23 -2.65 13.97 0.11
C GLU A 23 -1.29 13.24 0.06
N VAL A 24 -0.22 13.83 0.60
CA VAL A 24 1.15 13.42 0.24
C VAL A 24 1.68 12.20 1.03
N ASN A 25 1.12 11.85 2.19
CA ASN A 25 1.66 10.75 3.04
C ASN A 25 0.63 9.72 3.50
N ALA A 26 -0.60 9.71 2.98
CA ALA A 26 -1.62 8.76 3.41
C ALA A 26 -1.30 7.36 2.88
N CYS A 27 -0.83 6.47 3.75
CA CYS A 27 -0.68 5.07 3.42
C CYS A 27 -2.05 4.39 3.49
N CYS A 28 -2.64 4.08 2.35
CA CYS A 28 -3.92 3.38 2.25
C CYS A 28 -3.79 1.96 1.68
N ILE A 29 -4.68 1.08 2.11
CA ILE A 29 -4.85 -0.29 1.62
C ILE A 29 -6.34 -0.66 1.49
N THR A 30 -6.69 -1.52 0.54
CA THR A 30 -8.05 -2.04 0.45
C THR A 30 -8.36 -3.08 1.52
N ALA A 31 -9.63 -3.11 1.96
CA ALA A 31 -10.13 -4.15 2.87
C ALA A 31 -9.98 -5.57 2.29
N CYS A 32 -10.13 -5.73 0.97
CA CYS A 32 -9.93 -7.01 0.28
C CYS A 32 -8.48 -7.52 0.38
N ALA A 33 -7.50 -6.62 0.31
CA ALA A 33 -6.10 -6.98 0.47
C ALA A 33 -5.79 -7.39 1.92
N LEU A 34 -6.27 -6.59 2.89
CA LEU A 34 -5.97 -6.79 4.30
C LEU A 34 -6.71 -7.99 4.89
N TYR A 35 -8.02 -8.10 4.69
CA TYR A 35 -8.84 -9.15 5.28
C TYR A 35 -9.01 -10.37 4.38
N GLY A 36 -8.75 -10.23 3.09
CA GLY A 36 -9.13 -11.22 2.09
C GLY A 36 -10.61 -11.13 1.72
N THR A 37 -11.10 -12.15 1.03
CA THR A 37 -12.50 -12.27 0.63
C THR A 37 -13.11 -13.52 1.29
N PRO A 38 -13.99 -13.39 2.28
CA PRO A 38 -14.68 -14.54 2.84
C PRO A 38 -15.66 -15.13 1.81
N ALA A 39 -15.74 -16.46 1.73
CA ALA A 39 -16.78 -17.13 0.95
C ALA A 39 -18.17 -16.81 1.55
N PRO A 40 -19.22 -16.54 0.76
CA PRO A 40 -19.35 -16.68 -0.70
C PRO A 40 -19.11 -15.39 -1.52
N LEU A 41 -18.76 -14.26 -0.90
CA LEU A 41 -18.51 -12.99 -1.58
C LEU A 41 -17.12 -12.94 -2.21
N ALA A 42 -16.77 -13.92 -3.04
CA ALA A 42 -15.50 -13.95 -3.75
C ALA A 42 -15.46 -12.81 -4.78
N ILE A 43 -14.93 -11.65 -4.37
CA ILE A 43 -14.69 -10.51 -5.24
C ILE A 43 -13.59 -10.92 -6.23
N LYS A 44 -13.88 -10.76 -7.52
CA LYS A 44 -12.87 -10.97 -8.58
C LYS A 44 -11.81 -9.90 -8.43
N THR A 45 -10.59 -10.34 -8.11
CA THR A 45 -9.40 -9.50 -8.00
C THR A 45 -8.34 -10.00 -8.97
N MET A 46 -7.49 -9.09 -9.47
CA MET A 46 -6.39 -9.47 -10.34
C MET A 46 -5.22 -9.94 -9.48
N LYS A 47 -4.92 -11.24 -9.55
CA LYS A 47 -3.81 -11.86 -8.84
C LYS A 47 -2.84 -12.50 -9.81
N LEU A 48 -1.57 -12.43 -9.46
CA LEU A 48 -0.47 -13.12 -10.12
C LEU A 48 0.14 -14.12 -9.16
N THR A 49 0.69 -15.20 -9.69
CA THR A 49 1.48 -16.16 -8.90
C THR A 49 2.93 -16.05 -9.33
N THR A 50 3.83 -16.00 -8.36
CA THR A 50 5.27 -16.04 -8.59
C THR A 50 5.96 -16.93 -7.56
N VAL A 51 7.28 -17.08 -7.68
CA VAL A 51 8.11 -17.83 -6.75
C VAL A 51 9.24 -16.94 -6.25
N ILE A 52 9.36 -16.78 -4.94
CA ILE A 52 10.44 -16.05 -4.28
C ILE A 52 11.19 -17.03 -3.37
N LYS A 53 12.50 -17.20 -3.56
CA LYS A 53 13.32 -18.17 -2.79
C LYS A 53 12.64 -19.55 -2.68
N ASN A 54 12.19 -20.10 -3.81
CA ASN A 54 11.48 -21.39 -3.90
C ASN A 54 10.13 -21.46 -3.14
N CYS A 55 9.62 -20.33 -2.65
CA CYS A 55 8.29 -20.25 -2.04
C CYS A 55 7.29 -19.71 -3.08
N PRO A 56 6.19 -20.41 -3.37
CA PRO A 56 5.08 -19.84 -4.12
C PRO A 56 4.50 -18.63 -3.37
N VAL A 57 4.18 -17.57 -4.11
CA VAL A 57 3.68 -16.30 -3.61
C VAL A 57 2.52 -15.83 -4.48
N VAL A 58 1.42 -15.45 -3.84
CA VAL A 58 0.26 -14.81 -4.48
C VAL A 58 0.36 -13.30 -4.34
N VAL A 59 0.44 -12.61 -5.47
CA VAL A 59 0.54 -11.16 -5.56
C VAL A 59 -0.81 -10.59 -6.00
N LEU A 60 -1.37 -9.68 -5.22
CA LEU A 60 -2.56 -8.90 -5.58
C LEU A 60 -2.13 -7.59 -6.26
N LEU A 61 -2.72 -7.29 -7.42
CA LEU A 61 -2.55 -6.00 -8.08
C LEU A 61 -3.69 -5.06 -7.68
N ASP A 62 -3.37 -3.97 -7.00
CA ASP A 62 -4.35 -3.13 -6.33
C ASP A 62 -4.06 -1.63 -6.49
N SER A 63 -4.58 -1.04 -7.57
CA SER A 63 -4.50 0.41 -7.84
C SER A 63 -5.12 1.30 -6.76
N ARG A 64 -5.89 0.74 -5.82
CA ARG A 64 -6.49 1.48 -4.71
C ARG A 64 -5.65 1.43 -3.44
N SER A 65 -4.48 0.78 -3.48
CA SER A 65 -3.49 0.80 -2.42
C SER A 65 -2.35 1.74 -2.81
N SER A 66 -2.00 2.66 -1.92
CA SER A 66 -0.95 3.67 -2.17
C SER A 66 0.46 3.06 -2.25
N HIS A 67 0.76 2.13 -1.36
CA HIS A 67 2.08 1.52 -1.18
C HIS A 67 2.06 0.04 -1.51
N ASN A 68 3.25 -0.54 -1.62
CA ASN A 68 3.42 -1.99 -1.68
C ASN A 68 3.43 -2.59 -0.27
N PHE A 69 2.74 -3.72 -0.10
CA PHE A 69 2.64 -4.41 1.18
C PHE A 69 3.04 -5.87 1.04
N ILE A 70 3.57 -6.43 2.13
CA ILE A 70 3.91 -7.84 2.24
C ILE A 70 3.32 -8.45 3.50
N ASN A 71 2.88 -9.70 3.40
CA ASN A 71 2.43 -10.46 4.54
C ASN A 71 3.58 -10.66 5.54
N ILE A 72 3.39 -10.28 6.80
CA ILE A 72 4.41 -10.46 7.85
C ILE A 72 4.84 -11.93 8.01
N GLY A 73 3.95 -12.89 7.77
CA GLY A 73 4.29 -14.31 7.73
C GLY A 73 5.27 -14.66 6.62
N MET A 74 5.13 -14.02 5.45
CA MET A 74 6.03 -14.20 4.31
C MET A 74 7.40 -13.59 4.54
N VAL A 75 7.47 -12.42 5.19
CA VAL A 75 8.76 -11.83 5.61
C VAL A 75 9.55 -12.82 6.47
N LYS A 76 8.89 -13.43 7.47
CA LYS A 76 9.49 -14.44 8.35
C LYS A 76 9.90 -15.68 7.57
N LYS A 77 9.03 -16.20 6.71
CA LYS A 77 9.26 -17.41 5.90
C LYS A 77 10.46 -17.24 4.95
N LEU A 78 10.61 -16.07 4.35
CA LEU A 78 11.69 -15.74 3.42
C LEU A 78 12.99 -15.32 4.13
N GLY A 79 12.97 -15.19 5.47
CA GLY A 79 14.10 -14.74 6.27
C GLY A 79 14.56 -13.32 5.91
N TRP A 80 13.63 -12.45 5.52
CA TRP A 80 13.95 -11.05 5.22
C TRP A 80 14.04 -10.22 6.49
N LYS A 81 14.95 -9.24 6.46
CA LYS A 81 15.08 -8.27 7.54
C LYS A 81 13.91 -7.31 7.49
N LEU A 82 13.25 -7.16 8.63
CA LEU A 82 12.19 -6.18 8.83
C LEU A 82 12.77 -5.02 9.63
N ASP A 83 12.79 -3.83 9.04
CA ASP A 83 13.16 -2.62 9.75
C ASP A 83 11.95 -2.07 10.50
N GLN A 84 12.00 -2.18 11.83
CA GLN A 84 10.94 -1.72 12.72
C GLN A 84 11.02 -0.22 13.05
N SER A 85 12.09 0.47 12.62
CA SER A 85 12.17 1.94 12.74
C SER A 85 11.31 2.65 11.67
N HIS A 86 11.00 1.94 10.57
CA HIS A 86 10.16 2.43 9.49
C HIS A 86 8.78 1.79 9.55
N ILE A 87 7.88 2.42 10.31
CA ILE A 87 6.47 2.06 10.42
C ILE A 87 5.58 3.11 9.76
N CYS A 88 4.43 2.67 9.29
CA CYS A 88 3.40 3.52 8.71
C CYS A 88 2.03 3.18 9.30
N ASP A 89 1.25 4.21 9.61
CA ASP A 89 -0.16 4.06 9.96
C ASP A 89 -0.97 3.95 8.67
N VAL A 90 -1.59 2.80 8.47
CA VAL A 90 -2.25 2.43 7.22
C VAL A 90 -3.75 2.59 7.37
N MET A 91 -4.34 3.47 6.57
CA MET A 91 -5.78 3.63 6.45
C MET A 91 -6.38 2.51 5.60
N ILE A 92 -7.43 1.90 6.09
CA ILE A 92 -8.15 0.83 5.40
C ILE A 92 -9.35 1.48 4.71
N ALA A 93 -9.68 1.01 3.50
CA ALA A 93 -10.77 1.57 2.71
C ALA A 93 -12.16 1.51 3.38
N ASP A 94 -12.33 0.77 4.48
CA ASP A 94 -13.56 0.74 5.30
C ASP A 94 -13.57 1.78 6.43
N GLY A 95 -12.56 2.66 6.48
CA GLY A 95 -12.37 3.66 7.53
C GLY A 95 -11.57 3.17 8.73
N GLY A 96 -11.20 1.88 8.78
CA GLY A 96 -10.31 1.34 9.80
C GLY A 96 -8.87 1.85 9.65
N GLN A 97 -8.06 1.59 10.67
CA GLN A 97 -6.62 1.87 10.64
C GLN A 97 -5.84 0.69 11.21
N VAL A 98 -4.66 0.44 10.64
CA VAL A 98 -3.73 -0.58 11.11
C VAL A 98 -2.30 -0.07 10.97
N GLN A 99 -1.48 -0.29 11.99
CA GLN A 99 -0.07 0.05 11.91
C GLN A 99 0.73 -1.10 11.29
N SER A 100 1.58 -0.78 10.30
CA SER A 100 2.53 -1.72 9.73
C SER A 100 3.51 -2.23 10.80
N LYS A 101 4.04 -3.44 10.63
CA LYS A 101 5.02 -4.03 11.56
C LYS A 101 6.47 -3.61 11.28
N GLY A 102 6.68 -2.79 10.25
CA GLY A 102 7.98 -2.36 9.77
C GLY A 102 8.03 -2.36 8.24
N CYS A 103 9.21 -2.10 7.68
CA CYS A 103 9.45 -2.07 6.25
C CYS A 103 10.54 -3.08 5.85
N CYS A 104 10.30 -3.82 4.77
CA CYS A 104 11.35 -4.58 4.10
C CYS A 104 11.90 -3.73 2.95
N ALA A 105 13.18 -3.36 3.03
CA ALA A 105 13.80 -2.54 2.00
C ALA A 105 14.29 -3.39 0.81
N ALA A 106 14.23 -2.81 -0.39
CA ALA A 106 14.79 -3.38 -1.62
C ALA A 106 14.41 -4.85 -1.87
N VAL A 107 13.13 -5.17 -1.73
CA VAL A 107 12.59 -6.51 -1.98
C VAL A 107 12.54 -6.77 -3.48
N PRO A 108 13.29 -7.77 -4.01
CA PRO A 108 13.20 -8.16 -5.41
C PRO A 108 11.98 -9.06 -5.64
N LEU A 109 11.15 -8.70 -6.60
CA LEU A 109 9.98 -9.45 -7.03
C LEU A 109 10.10 -9.74 -8.53
N ALA A 110 10.20 -11.02 -8.90
CA ALA A 110 10.14 -11.44 -10.29
C ALA A 110 8.68 -11.67 -10.70
N ILE A 111 8.26 -11.11 -11.82
CA ILE A 111 6.97 -11.36 -12.47
C ILE A 111 7.28 -11.76 -13.92
N GLY A 112 7.27 -13.06 -14.19
CA GLY A 112 7.77 -13.59 -15.46
C GLY A 112 9.26 -13.28 -15.63
N THR A 113 9.62 -12.58 -16.70
CA THR A 113 10.99 -12.13 -16.98
C THR A 113 11.31 -10.74 -16.41
N TYR A 114 10.29 -10.02 -15.93
CA TYR A 114 10.45 -8.69 -15.37
C TYR A 114 10.80 -8.78 -13.89
N VAL A 115 11.79 -8.01 -13.44
CA VAL A 115 12.17 -7.91 -12.03
C VAL A 115 11.93 -6.49 -11.57
N TYR A 116 11.12 -6.37 -10.52
CA TYR A 116 10.83 -5.13 -9.83
C TYR A 116 11.42 -5.17 -8.42
N THR A 117 12.07 -4.10 -8.01
CA THR A 117 12.63 -3.98 -6.66
C THR A 117 12.01 -2.78 -5.97
N SER A 118 11.38 -3.01 -4.82
CA SER A 118 10.75 -1.94 -4.04
C SER A 118 10.83 -2.21 -2.54
N ASN A 119 10.67 -1.15 -1.76
CA ASN A 119 10.34 -1.27 -0.35
C ASN A 119 8.90 -1.77 -0.20
N MET A 120 8.63 -2.55 0.86
CA MET A 120 7.29 -3.08 1.15
C MET A 120 7.00 -3.01 2.64
N PHE A 121 5.86 -2.44 3.02
CA PHE A 121 5.42 -2.41 4.42
C PHE A 121 4.81 -3.75 4.84
N ALA A 122 5.13 -4.22 6.03
CA ALA A 122 4.67 -5.51 6.51
C ALA A 122 3.32 -5.41 7.24
N LEU A 123 2.32 -6.16 6.78
CA LEU A 123 0.98 -6.23 7.38
C LEU A 123 0.51 -7.70 7.50
N PRO A 124 -0.45 -8.01 8.38
CA PRO A 124 -1.07 -9.34 8.46
C PRO A 124 -2.15 -9.49 7.36
N LEU A 125 -1.73 -9.65 6.10
CA LEU A 125 -2.63 -9.79 4.95
C LEU A 125 -3.42 -11.12 4.99
N GLY A 126 -4.70 -11.08 4.63
CA GLY A 126 -5.60 -12.24 4.68
C GLY A 126 -5.86 -12.90 3.32
N GLY A 127 -5.72 -12.18 2.21
CA GLY A 127 -6.10 -12.66 0.87
C GLY A 127 -4.96 -12.90 -0.11
N CYS A 128 -3.74 -12.53 0.25
CA CYS A 128 -2.55 -12.58 -0.60
C CYS A 128 -1.28 -12.51 0.24
N ASP A 129 -0.15 -12.76 -0.41
CA ASP A 129 1.18 -12.67 0.20
C ASP A 129 1.82 -11.30 -0.01
N ILE A 130 1.54 -10.66 -1.15
CA ILE A 130 2.03 -9.33 -1.51
C ILE A 130 0.90 -8.53 -2.14
N VAL A 131 0.84 -7.24 -1.87
CA VAL A 131 0.01 -6.25 -2.56
C VAL A 131 0.94 -5.31 -3.33
N LEU A 132 0.73 -5.20 -4.63
CA LEU A 132 1.35 -4.16 -5.45
C LEU A 132 0.35 -3.02 -5.64
N GLY A 133 0.67 -1.90 -5.02
CA GLY A 133 -0.09 -0.66 -5.08
C GLY A 133 0.36 0.25 -6.22
N VAL A 134 -0.04 1.52 -6.13
CA VAL A 134 0.34 2.59 -7.07
C VAL A 134 1.86 2.76 -7.19
N GLN A 135 2.64 2.44 -6.15
CA GLN A 135 4.11 2.46 -6.24
C GLN A 135 4.70 1.52 -7.32
N TRP A 136 3.96 0.49 -7.72
CA TRP A 136 4.36 -0.42 -8.79
C TRP A 136 3.71 -0.13 -10.15
N LEU A 137 2.46 0.36 -10.14
CA LEU A 137 1.65 0.62 -11.35
C LEU A 137 2.13 1.84 -12.13
#